data_AF-A0A3C1VVH3-F1
#
_entry.id   AF-A0A3C1VVH3-F1
#
_cell.length_a   1.000
_cell.length_b   1.000
_cell.length_c   1.000
_cell.angle_alpha   90.00
_cell.angle_beta   90.00
_cell.angle_gamma   90.00
#
_symmetry.space_group_name_H-M   'P 1'
#
loop_
_entity.id
_entity.type
_entity.pdbx_description
1 polymer ?
#
loop_
_entity_poly.entity_id
_entity_poly.type
_entity_poly.pdbx_seq_one_letter_code
_entity_poly.pdbx_strand_id
1 'polypeptide(L)' 'MENKIYWLAFKVGDEYKLSPYRCESRQAALRHGMEHVLDRELVAVFSDDVTLTLDEMLDLAPVLPRPGSPIWRPE' A
#
# COMPACT_ATOMS: atom_id res chain seq x y z
N MET A 1 -6.04 -16.84 -13.04
CA MET A 1 -6.01 -15.52 -12.37
C MET A 1 -4.56 -15.13 -12.26
N GLU A 2 -4.19 -13.96 -12.77
CA GLU A 2 -2.80 -13.52 -12.83
C GLU A 2 -2.44 -12.82 -11.51
N ASN A 3 -1.45 -13.35 -10.79
CA ASN A 3 -0.99 -12.75 -9.54
C ASN A 3 -0.16 -11.50 -9.84
N LYS A 4 -0.74 -10.32 -9.64
CA LYS A 4 -0.05 -9.04 -9.79
C LYS A 4 0.72 -8.71 -8.52
N ILE A 5 1.81 -7.97 -8.67
CA ILE A 5 2.56 -7.42 -7.53
C ILE A 5 1.91 -6.10 -7.12
N TYR A 6 1.65 -5.97 -5.82
CA TYR A 6 1.26 -4.74 -5.16
C TYR A 6 2.29 -4.40 -4.09
N TRP A 7 2.66 -3.13 -4.01
CA TRP A 7 3.56 -2.59 -3.00
C TRP A 7 2.76 -1.95 -1.88
N LEU A 8 2.81 -2.55 -0.70
CA LEU A 8 2.15 -2.05 0.49
C LEU A 8 3.11 -1.11 1.21
N ALA A 9 2.72 0.15 1.36
CA ALA A 9 3.46 1.12 2.15
C ALA A 9 2.97 1.11 3.59
N PHE A 10 3.89 0.88 4.51
CA PHE A 10 3.66 0.88 5.94
C PHE A 10 4.43 2.00 6.61
N LYS A 11 3.80 2.68 7.57
CA LYS A 11 4.50 3.54 8.52
C LYS A 11 5.00 2.70 9.69
N VAL A 12 6.29 2.80 9.99
CA VAL A 12 6.98 2.07 11.07
C VAL A 12 7.78 3.08 11.88
N GLY A 13 7.21 3.57 12.99
CA GLY A 13 7.77 4.72 13.70
C GLY A 13 7.71 5.99 12.83
N ASP A 14 8.86 6.63 12.60
CA ASP A 14 8.99 7.81 11.73
C ASP A 14 9.39 7.45 10.29
N GLU A 15 9.61 6.17 9.98
CA GLU A 15 9.99 5.71 8.65
C GLU A 15 8.80 5.15 7.86
N TYR A 16 8.93 5.15 6.53
CA TYR A 16 8.03 4.47 5.61
C TYR A 16 8.76 3.28 4.96
N LYS A 17 8.07 2.14 4.87
CA LYS A 17 8.63 0.90 4.30
C LYS A 17 7.67 0.29 3.31
N LEU A 18 8.21 -0.18 2.18
CA LEU A 18 7.45 -0.92 1.19
C LEU A 18 7.60 -2.43 1.42
N SER A 19 6.52 -3.17 1.23
CA SER A 19 6.52 -4.63 1.23
C SER A 19 5.77 -5.15 0.00
N PRO A 20 6.39 -6.00 -0.82
CA PRO A 20 5.73 -6.57 -1.99
C PRO A 20 4.75 -7.65 -1.54
N TYR A 21 3.57 -7.66 -2.14
CA TYR A 21 2.55 -8.67 -1.94
C TYR A 21 1.94 -9.06 -3.27
N ARG A 22 1.82 -10.37 -3.51
CA ARG A 22 1.20 -10.90 -4.72
C ARG A 22 -0.24 -11.25 -4.44
N CYS A 23 -1.15 -10.64 -5.18
CA CYS A 23 -2.57 -10.94 -5.10
C CYS A 23 -3.30 -10.57 -6.38
N GLU A 24 -4.58 -10.91 -6.42
CA GLU A 24 -5.41 -10.77 -7.61
C GLU A 24 -5.96 -9.35 -7.79
N SER A 25 -6.06 -8.56 -6.72
CA SER A 25 -6.64 -7.22 -6.77
C SER A 25 -6.07 -6.27 -5.73
N ARG A 26 -6.19 -4.96 -5.99
CA ARG A 26 -5.83 -3.90 -5.03
C ARG A 26 -6.62 -4.00 -3.72
N GLN A 27 -7.90 -4.36 -3.79
CA GLN A 27 -8.73 -4.61 -2.60
C GLN A 27 -8.17 -5.77 -1.75
N ALA A 28 -7.67 -6.84 -2.37
CA ALA A 28 -7.05 -7.94 -1.64
C ALA A 28 -5.76 -7.49 -0.94
N ALA A 29 -4.92 -6.68 -1.60
CA ALA A 29 -3.72 -6.09 -1.00
C ALA A 29 -4.06 -5.15 0.17
N LEU A 30 -5.05 -4.28 0.00
CA LEU A 30 -5.53 -3.38 1.06
C LEU A 30 -6.02 -4.17 2.27
N ARG A 31 -6.90 -5.15 2.05
CA ARG A 31 -7.41 -6.01 3.11
C ARG A 31 -6.28 -6.75 3.83
N HIS A 32 -5.33 -7.30 3.09
CA HIS A 32 -4.16 -7.95 3.68
C HIS A 32 -3.35 -6.98 4.56
N GLY A 33 -3.02 -5.80 4.05
CA GLY A 33 -2.24 -4.80 4.79
C GLY A 33 -2.96 -4.23 6.01
N MET A 34 -4.29 -4.12 5.99
CA MET A 34 -5.07 -3.59 7.11
C MET A 34 -5.37 -4.66 8.17
N GLU A 35 -5.70 -5.89 7.76
CA GLU A 35 -6.22 -6.92 8.68
C GLU A 35 -5.15 -7.89 9.18
N HIS A 36 -4.06 -8.11 8.42
CA HIS A 36 -3.08 -9.15 8.73
C HIS A 36 -1.73 -8.59 9.21
N VAL A 37 -1.46 -7.30 9.01
CA VAL A 37 -0.23 -6.63 9.46
C VAL A 37 -0.58 -5.67 10.59
N LEU A 38 -0.77 -6.22 11.79
CA LEU A 38 -1.29 -5.46 12.94
C LEU A 38 -0.25 -4.55 13.61
N ASP A 39 1.04 -4.86 13.47
CA ASP A 39 2.13 -4.11 14.10
C ASP A 39 2.53 -2.84 13.32
N ARG A 40 1.91 -2.60 12.16
CA ARG A 40 2.31 -1.51 11.25
C ARG A 40 1.08 -0.84 10.65
N GLU A 41 1.12 0.48 10.52
CA GLU A 41 0.03 1.22 9.89
C GLU A 41 0.19 1.17 8.37
N LEU A 42 -0.76 0.56 7.67
CA LEU A 42 -0.84 0.64 6.21
C LEU A 42 -1.24 2.06 5.79
N VAL A 43 -0.40 2.73 4.99
CA VAL A 43 -0.63 4.12 4.53
C VAL A 43 -0.97 4.22 3.06
N ALA A 44 -0.51 3.28 2.21
CA ALA A 44 -0.82 3.26 0.78
C ALA A 44 -0.63 1.87 0.18
N VAL A 45 -1.24 1.64 -0.99
CA VAL A 45 -1.04 0.44 -1.82
C VAL A 45 -0.87 0.88 -3.26
N PHE A 46 0.27 0.54 -3.85
CA PHE A 46 0.62 0.81 -5.25
C PHE A 46 0.57 -0.49 -6.05
N SER A 47 0.05 -0.46 -7.27
CA SER A 47 0.20 -1.59 -8.20
C SER A 47 1.51 -1.45 -8.97
N ASP A 48 2.08 -2.58 -9.38
CA ASP A 48 3.24 -2.61 -10.29
C ASP A 48 2.93 -2.01 -11.67
N ASP A 49 1.63 -1.91 -12.02
CA ASP A 49 1.16 -1.25 -13.24
C ASP A 49 1.37 0.27 -13.23
N VAL A 50 1.52 0.89 -12.05
CA VAL A 50 1.90 2.30 -11.95
C VAL A 50 3.41 2.31 -12.08
N THR A 51 3.96 2.83 -13.18
CA THR A 51 5.39 2.84 -13.53
C THR A 51 6.25 3.72 -12.61
N LEU A 52 5.98 3.66 -11.31
CA LEU A 52 6.69 4.35 -10.24
C LEU A 52 7.84 3.45 -9.77
N THR A 53 8.95 4.08 -9.45
CA THR A 53 10.06 3.46 -8.74
C THR A 53 9.71 3.30 -7.25
N LEU A 54 10.47 2.47 -6.54
CA LEU A 54 10.30 2.28 -5.10
C LEU A 54 10.51 3.57 -4.32
N ASP A 55 11.47 4.40 -4.74
CA ASP A 55 11.75 5.69 -4.10
C ASP A 55 10.57 6.67 -4.29
N GLU A 56 10.01 6.75 -5.50
CA GLU A 56 8.82 7.57 -5.77
C GLU A 56 7.60 7.09 -4.95
N MET A 57 7.42 5.78 -4.80
CA MET A 57 6.36 5.22 -3.95
C MET A 57 6.55 5.59 -2.47
N LEU A 58 7.79 5.61 -1.99
CA LEU A 58 8.12 6.03 -0.61
C LEU A 58 7.86 7.53 -0.41
N ASP A 59 8.22 8.37 -1.38
CA ASP A 59 7.98 9.81 -1.34
C ASP A 59 6.47 10.15 -1.39
N LEU A 60 5.67 9.33 -2.10
CA LEU A 60 4.22 9.52 -2.21
C LEU A 60 3.44 8.97 -1.00
N ALA A 61 3.93 7.93 -0.34
CA ALA A 61 3.27 7.32 0.81
C ALA A 61 2.80 8.29 1.92
N PRO A 62 3.56 9.33 2.33
CA PRO A 62 3.13 10.27 3.37
C PRO A 62 2.04 11.26 2.91
N VAL A 63 1.93 11.54 1.61
CA VAL A 63 1.01 12.56 1.07
C VAL A 63 -0.33 11.98 0.60
N LEU A 64 -0.40 10.66 0.44
CA LEU A 64 -1.64 9.99 0.03
C LEU A 64 -2.65 9.90 1.18
N PRO A 65 -3.95 9.98 0.87
CA PRO A 65 -4.99 9.75 1.87
C PRO A 65 -4.89 8.32 2.39
N ARG A 66 -4.83 8.16 3.71
CA ARG A 66 -4.68 6.85 4.35
C ARG A 66 -5.90 5.96 4.09
N PRO A 67 -5.72 4.65 3.85
CA PRO A 67 -6.80 3.68 3.81
C PRO A 67 -7.71 3.81 5.03
N GLY A 68 -9.02 3.93 4.79
CA GLY A 68 -10.01 4.11 5.86
C GLY A 68 -10.20 5.55 6.37
N SER A 69 -9.44 6.53 5.89
CA SER A 69 -9.70 7.94 6.19
C SER A 69 -10.96 8.46 5.48
N PRO A 70 -11.66 9.49 6.00
CA PRO A 70 -12.89 10.00 5.38
C PRO A 70 -12.74 10.54 3.96
N ILE A 71 -11.52 10.96 3.60
CA ILE A 71 -11.15 11.49 2.28
C ILE A 71 -10.62 10.41 1.34
N TRP A 72 -10.45 9.18 1.82
CA TRP A 72 -9.95 8.07 1.03
C TRP A 72 -11.02 7.54 0.09
N ARG A 73 -10.62 7.33 -1.17
CA ARG A 73 -11.48 6.74 -2.20
C ARG A 73 -10.92 5.37 -2.60
N PRO A 74 -11.69 4.28 -2.43
CA PRO A 74 -11.36 3.01 -3.05
C PRO A 74 -11.67 3.14 -4.55
N GLU A 75 -10.66 3.47 -5.33
CA GLU A 75 -10.65 3.18 -6.78
C GLU A 75 -10.55 1.66 -6.98
#